data_AF-A0A093JAH7-F1
#
_entry.id   AF-A0A093JAH7-F1
#
_cell.length_a   1.000
_cell.length_b   1.000
_cell.length_c   1.000
_cell.angle_alpha   90.00
_cell.angle_beta   90.00
_cell.angle_gamma   90.00
#
_symmetry.space_group_name_H-M   'P 1'
#
loop_
_entity.id
_entity.type
_entity.pdbx_description
1 polymer ?
#
loop_
_entity_poly.entity_id
_entity_poly.type
_entity_poly.pdbx_seq_one_letter_code
_entity_poly.pdbx_strand_id
1 'polypeptide(L)'
;LSPRYQGSFWRALRACFPPHWHGPMLLICGSAYMALLDGDGQPLNLHLGLASLCQLLILALGLHKPSAVETSEMSERSKQNVAHGLAWSYYVGYLKIVLPRVKKSLEEFSRANPNMLACREIWKLHILVPLSCDIYDDLEKADSNIQYLADLPETTLTRAGTKKRVYKHSLYAIRDEDKLWHCAVEYATPLQTLYAMSQDECAAFSREDRLEQAKLFCRTLEEILRGSKECTGTYRLIVYKEPGEAETHFLSREILWHLWQQRHEEYAVYEGNPPHSPSVSVSSTELNLQISVSDLPQPLRSDC
;
A
#
# COMPACT_ATOMS: atom_id res chain seq x y z
N LEU A 1 -5.40 18.30 34.30
CA LEU A 1 -5.97 17.31 33.34
C LEU A 1 -5.56 17.70 31.93
N SER A 2 -5.14 16.74 31.10
CA SER A 2 -4.62 17.04 29.75
C SER A 2 -5.69 17.64 28.81
N PRO A 3 -5.28 18.48 27.84
CA PRO A 3 -6.19 18.98 26.79
C PRO A 3 -6.81 17.84 25.96
N ARG A 4 -6.10 16.70 25.86
CA ARG A 4 -6.55 15.48 25.17
C ARG A 4 -7.90 14.96 25.68
N TYR A 5 -8.21 15.13 26.97
CA TYR A 5 -9.47 14.68 27.57
C TYR A 5 -10.37 15.84 28.02
N GLN A 6 -10.11 17.05 27.53
CA GLN A 6 -10.93 18.24 27.78
C GLN A 6 -11.20 18.50 29.27
N GLY A 7 -10.21 18.25 30.13
CA GLY A 7 -10.40 18.45 31.57
C GLY A 7 -11.28 17.42 32.29
N SER A 8 -11.71 16.33 31.64
CA SER A 8 -12.58 15.31 32.25
C SER A 8 -11.82 14.09 32.80
N PHE A 9 -11.88 13.91 34.12
CA PHE A 9 -11.24 12.77 34.80
C PHE A 9 -11.85 11.44 34.40
N TRP A 10 -13.18 11.38 34.31
CA TRP A 10 -13.90 10.20 33.89
C TRP A 10 -13.55 9.73 32.48
N ARG A 11 -13.28 10.66 31.55
CA ARG A 11 -12.82 10.31 30.20
C ARG A 11 -11.41 9.74 30.20
N ALA A 12 -10.51 10.34 30.98
CA ALA A 12 -9.16 9.80 31.13
C ALA A 12 -9.17 8.39 31.75
N LEU A 13 -9.96 8.19 32.82
CA LEU A 13 -10.07 6.91 33.50
C LEU A 13 -10.64 5.82 32.58
N ARG A 14 -11.71 6.12 31.82
CA ARG A 14 -12.30 5.19 30.86
C ARG A 14 -11.35 4.83 29.70
N ALA A 15 -10.51 5.77 29.28
CA ALA A 15 -9.51 5.52 28.24
C ALA A 15 -8.38 4.60 28.72
N CYS A 16 -7.99 4.71 30.00
CA CYS A 16 -6.98 3.83 30.61
C CYS A 16 -7.54 2.44 30.96
N PHE A 17 -8.79 2.35 31.40
CA PHE A 17 -9.41 1.09 31.84
C PHE A 17 -10.78 0.91 31.19
N PRO A 18 -10.82 0.32 29.98
CA PRO A 18 -12.08 0.04 29.32
C PRO A 18 -12.89 -0.95 30.18
N PRO A 19 -14.08 -0.57 30.69
CA PRO A 19 -14.80 -1.38 31.68
C PRO A 19 -15.24 -2.75 31.14
N HIS A 20 -15.41 -2.87 29.82
CA HIS A 20 -15.76 -4.13 29.16
C HIS A 20 -14.63 -5.17 29.13
N TRP A 21 -13.36 -4.77 29.31
CA TRP A 21 -12.20 -5.71 29.30
C TRP A 21 -11.83 -6.14 30.71
N HIS A 22 -11.90 -5.21 31.67
CA HIS A 22 -11.41 -5.46 33.03
C HIS A 22 -12.52 -5.71 34.05
N GLY A 23 -13.77 -5.30 33.78
CA GLY A 23 -14.88 -5.44 34.72
C GLY A 23 -15.18 -6.88 35.17
N PRO A 24 -15.32 -7.84 34.24
CA PRO A 24 -15.56 -9.25 34.60
C PRO A 24 -14.40 -9.86 35.39
N MET A 25 -13.16 -9.55 35.02
CA MET A 25 -11.96 -10.06 35.71
C MET A 25 -11.86 -9.49 37.13
N LEU A 26 -12.17 -8.20 37.32
CA LEU A 26 -12.17 -7.57 38.64
C LEU A 26 -13.23 -8.17 39.58
N LEU A 27 -14.41 -8.51 39.06
CA LEU A 27 -15.46 -9.18 39.83
C LEU A 27 -15.06 -10.60 40.22
N ILE A 28 -14.42 -11.35 39.32
CA ILE A 28 -13.90 -12.71 39.60
C ILE A 28 -12.76 -12.67 40.60
N CYS A 29 -11.81 -11.74 40.46
CA CYS A 29 -10.72 -11.56 41.42
C CYS A 29 -11.25 -11.11 42.78
N GLY A 30 -12.25 -10.22 42.81
CA GLY A 30 -12.89 -9.75 44.04
C GLY A 30 -13.64 -10.87 44.77
N SER A 31 -14.39 -11.71 44.05
CA SER A 31 -15.10 -12.85 44.66
C SER A 31 -14.13 -13.93 45.15
N ALA A 32 -13.07 -14.22 44.39
CA ALA A 32 -12.01 -15.15 44.81
C ALA A 32 -11.26 -14.62 46.05
N TYR A 33 -10.98 -13.32 46.12
CA TYR A 33 -10.36 -12.69 47.28
C TYR A 33 -11.24 -12.81 48.53
N MET A 34 -12.55 -12.54 48.42
CA MET A 34 -13.49 -12.68 49.53
C MET A 34 -13.64 -14.13 50.00
N ALA A 35 -13.58 -15.11 49.09
CA ALA A 35 -13.62 -16.54 49.45
C ALA A 35 -12.34 -17.04 50.11
N LEU A 36 -11.18 -16.44 49.81
CA LEU A 36 -9.88 -16.80 50.37
C LEU A 36 -9.60 -16.16 51.74
N LEU A 37 -10.24 -15.02 52.04
CA LEU A 37 -10.17 -14.35 53.35
C LEU A 37 -10.88 -15.14 54.47
N ASP A 38 -11.73 -16.11 54.13
CA ASP A 38 -12.41 -16.99 55.09
C ASP A 38 -11.49 -18.10 55.64
N GLY A 39 -10.25 -18.20 55.13
CA GLY A 39 -9.17 -19.07 55.63
C GLY A 39 -7.97 -18.27 56.14
N ASP A 40 -7.16 -18.89 57.02
CA ASP A 40 -6.01 -18.31 57.74
C ASP A 40 -5.22 -17.26 56.90
N GLY A 41 -5.32 -15.98 57.28
CA GLY A 41 -5.07 -14.81 56.42
C GLY A 41 -3.60 -14.38 56.26
N GLN A 42 -2.65 -15.13 56.82
CA GLN A 42 -1.23 -14.76 56.86
C GLN A 42 -0.41 -15.06 55.57
N PRO A 43 -0.62 -16.14 54.79
CA PRO A 43 0.12 -16.39 53.56
C PRO A 43 -0.34 -15.49 52.39
N LEU A 44 -1.60 -15.06 52.38
CA LEU A 44 -2.19 -14.29 51.28
C LEU A 44 -1.54 -12.90 51.12
N ASN A 45 -1.26 -12.22 52.23
CA ASN A 45 -0.64 -10.89 52.21
C ASN A 45 0.78 -10.91 51.65
N LEU A 46 1.56 -11.95 51.97
CA LEU A 46 2.91 -12.13 51.44
C LEU A 46 2.87 -12.45 49.94
N HIS A 47 1.95 -13.32 49.50
CA HIS A 47 1.78 -13.63 48.07
C HIS A 47 1.33 -12.42 47.26
N LEU A 48 0.44 -11.57 47.79
CA LEU A 48 0.01 -10.33 47.14
C LEU A 48 1.17 -9.30 47.09
N GLY A 49 1.93 -9.19 48.17
CA GLY A 49 3.15 -8.39 48.21
C GLY A 49 4.18 -8.83 47.18
N LEU A 50 4.44 -10.14 47.08
CA LEU A 50 5.37 -10.69 46.09
C LEU A 50 4.85 -10.50 44.66
N ALA A 51 3.57 -10.76 44.40
CA ALA A 51 2.96 -10.57 43.08
C ALA A 51 3.01 -9.10 42.63
N SER A 52 2.71 -8.16 43.52
CA SER A 52 2.81 -6.73 43.22
C SER A 52 4.25 -6.29 42.96
N LEU A 53 5.22 -6.78 43.75
CA LEU A 53 6.64 -6.54 43.50
C LEU A 53 7.09 -7.11 42.15
N CYS A 54 6.67 -8.33 41.80
CA CYS A 54 6.94 -8.92 40.49
C CYS A 54 6.36 -8.08 39.34
N GLN A 55 5.11 -7.62 39.46
CA GLN A 55 4.49 -6.76 38.42
C GLN A 55 5.23 -5.43 38.29
N LEU A 56 5.59 -4.79 39.40
CA LEU A 56 6.39 -3.56 39.40
C LEU A 56 7.76 -3.79 38.76
N LEU A 57 8.40 -4.94 39.01
CA LEU A 57 9.67 -5.30 38.41
C LEU A 57 9.55 -5.52 36.90
N ILE A 58 8.52 -6.24 36.44
CA ILE A 58 8.23 -6.44 35.00
C ILE A 58 8.00 -5.09 34.29
N LEU A 59 7.27 -4.17 34.93
CA LEU A 59 7.06 -2.81 34.42
C LEU A 59 8.35 -1.99 34.40
N ALA A 60 9.13 -2.01 35.49
CA ALA A 60 10.38 -1.28 35.61
C ALA A 60 11.43 -1.76 34.59
N LEU A 61 11.47 -3.07 34.34
CA LEU A 61 12.34 -3.67 33.32
C LEU A 61 11.80 -3.48 31.89
N GLY A 62 10.59 -2.96 31.72
CA GLY A 62 10.00 -2.70 30.41
C GLY A 62 9.68 -3.96 29.61
N LEU A 63 9.46 -5.09 30.28
CA LEU A 63 9.21 -6.39 29.64
C LEU A 63 7.85 -6.47 28.92
N HIS A 64 6.98 -5.47 29.09
CA HIS A 64 5.71 -5.31 28.37
C HIS A 64 5.86 -4.58 27.03
N LYS A 65 7.06 -4.15 26.64
CA LYS A 65 7.25 -3.49 25.34
C LYS A 65 6.94 -4.51 24.22
N PRO A 66 5.98 -4.21 23.34
CA PRO A 66 5.68 -5.08 22.21
C PRO A 66 6.92 -5.22 21.32
N SER A 67 7.09 -6.40 20.74
CA SER A 67 8.09 -6.68 19.73
C SER A 67 7.83 -5.86 18.45
N ALA A 68 8.85 -5.75 17.59
CA ALA A 68 8.71 -5.04 16.31
C ALA A 68 7.56 -5.61 15.45
N VAL A 69 7.42 -6.94 15.44
CA VAL A 69 6.35 -7.64 14.70
C VAL A 69 4.97 -7.27 15.24
N GLU A 70 4.79 -7.27 16.56
CA GLU A 70 3.52 -6.88 17.18
C GLU A 70 3.19 -5.41 16.92
N THR A 71 4.18 -4.51 16.99
CA THR A 71 3.96 -3.09 16.66
C THR A 71 3.57 -2.87 15.21
N SER A 72 4.19 -3.62 14.28
CA SER A 72 3.86 -3.55 12.86
C SER A 72 2.46 -4.09 12.60
N GLU A 73 2.11 -5.27 13.14
CA GLU A 73 0.78 -5.86 13.02
C GLU A 73 -0.31 -4.94 13.59
N MET A 74 -0.08 -4.34 14.76
CA MET A 74 -1.02 -3.37 15.35
C MET A 74 -1.20 -2.13 14.47
N SER A 75 -0.11 -1.62 13.88
CA SER A 75 -0.12 -0.47 12.97
C SER A 75 -0.87 -0.74 11.67
N GLU A 76 -0.67 -1.93 11.08
CA GLU A 76 -1.40 -2.38 9.89
C GLU A 76 -2.88 -2.60 10.19
N ARG A 77 -3.19 -3.32 11.27
CA ARG A 77 -4.56 -3.66 11.66
C ARG A 77 -5.39 -2.43 12.01
N SER A 78 -4.78 -1.44 12.64
CA SER A 78 -5.44 -0.17 12.98
C SER A 78 -5.66 0.75 11.77
N LYS A 79 -4.99 0.50 10.63
CA LYS A 79 -5.01 1.35 9.43
C LYS A 79 -4.55 2.80 9.67
N GLN A 80 -3.70 2.99 10.68
CA GLN A 80 -3.16 4.30 11.07
C GLN A 80 -1.70 4.52 10.63
N ASN A 81 -1.19 3.66 9.76
CA ASN A 81 0.14 3.79 9.17
C ASN A 81 0.20 4.83 8.03
N VAL A 82 1.43 5.24 7.70
CA VAL A 82 1.70 6.26 6.67
C VAL A 82 1.19 5.82 5.30
N ALA A 83 1.46 4.57 4.91
CA ALA A 83 1.04 4.02 3.63
C ALA A 83 -0.48 4.10 3.42
N HIS A 84 -1.27 3.82 4.46
CA HIS A 84 -2.73 3.89 4.40
C HIS A 84 -3.21 5.33 4.15
N GLY A 85 -2.65 6.29 4.89
CA GLY A 85 -2.94 7.72 4.70
C GLY A 85 -2.57 8.21 3.29
N LEU A 86 -1.40 7.81 2.78
CA LEU A 86 -0.93 8.16 1.45
C LEU A 86 -1.81 7.55 0.34
N ALA A 87 -2.21 6.29 0.47
CA ALA A 87 -3.09 5.63 -0.50
C ALA A 87 -4.46 6.32 -0.60
N TRP A 88 -5.09 6.64 0.54
CA TRP A 88 -6.35 7.38 0.55
C TRP A 88 -6.20 8.81 0.05
N SER A 89 -5.11 9.49 0.41
CA SER A 89 -4.81 10.83 -0.10
C SER A 89 -4.67 10.84 -1.62
N TYR A 90 -3.93 9.87 -2.18
CA TYR A 90 -3.76 9.74 -3.62
C TYR A 90 -5.08 9.40 -4.33
N TYR A 91 -5.84 8.47 -3.78
CA TYR A 91 -7.14 8.10 -4.33
C TYR A 91 -8.15 9.25 -4.32
N VAL A 92 -8.43 9.84 -3.15
CA VAL A 92 -9.45 10.89 -2.98
C VAL A 92 -8.99 12.23 -3.53
N GLY A 93 -7.71 12.53 -3.38
CA GLY A 93 -7.09 13.78 -3.80
C GLY A 93 -6.90 13.87 -5.31
N TYR A 94 -6.68 12.74 -5.99
CA TYR A 94 -6.27 12.69 -7.38
C TYR A 94 -7.01 11.63 -8.20
N LEU A 95 -6.80 10.33 -7.96
CA LEU A 95 -7.26 9.27 -8.88
C LEU A 95 -8.78 9.28 -9.11
N LYS A 96 -9.59 9.44 -8.06
CA LYS A 96 -11.05 9.50 -8.16
C LYS A 96 -11.55 10.61 -9.10
N ILE A 97 -10.72 11.63 -9.32
CA ILE A 97 -11.06 12.81 -10.12
C ILE A 97 -10.61 12.62 -11.57
N VAL A 98 -9.38 12.14 -11.75
CA VAL A 98 -8.75 12.07 -13.07
C VAL A 98 -9.12 10.81 -13.83
N LEU A 99 -9.17 9.65 -13.16
CA LEU A 99 -9.37 8.36 -13.82
C LEU A 99 -10.68 8.28 -14.64
N PRO A 100 -11.84 8.75 -14.15
CA PRO A 100 -13.07 8.75 -14.96
C PRO A 100 -13.00 9.64 -16.21
N ARG A 101 -12.05 10.58 -16.26
CA ARG A 101 -11.88 11.56 -17.35
C ARG A 101 -10.76 11.18 -18.32
N VAL A 102 -9.82 10.33 -17.92
CA VAL A 102 -8.71 9.90 -18.77
C VAL A 102 -9.21 9.26 -20.07
N LYS A 103 -10.20 8.36 -19.99
CA LYS A 103 -10.78 7.71 -21.18
C LYS A 103 -11.35 8.71 -22.18
N LYS A 104 -12.11 9.70 -21.68
CA LYS A 104 -12.66 10.78 -22.52
C LYS A 104 -11.54 11.63 -23.14
N SER A 105 -10.47 11.88 -22.39
CA SER A 105 -9.32 12.67 -22.85
C SER A 105 -8.55 11.93 -23.96
N LEU A 106 -8.39 10.60 -23.82
CA LEU A 106 -7.81 9.73 -24.86
C LEU A 106 -8.70 9.68 -26.12
N GLU A 107 -10.02 9.60 -25.96
CA GLU A 107 -10.98 9.67 -27.08
C GLU A 107 -10.91 10.99 -27.85
N GLU A 108 -10.81 12.11 -27.13
CA GLU A 108 -10.66 13.44 -27.72
C GLU A 108 -9.32 13.57 -28.46
N PHE A 109 -8.24 13.09 -27.86
CA PHE A 109 -6.92 13.07 -28.49
C PHE A 109 -6.90 12.18 -29.75
N SER A 110 -7.53 11.00 -29.70
CA SER A 110 -7.64 10.07 -30.83
C SER A 110 -8.45 10.68 -31.99
N ARG A 111 -9.54 11.42 -31.71
CA ARG A 111 -10.30 12.13 -32.74
C ARG A 111 -9.49 13.21 -33.46
N ALA A 112 -8.60 13.88 -32.74
CA ALA A 112 -7.67 14.85 -33.33
C ALA A 112 -6.50 14.17 -34.06
N ASN A 113 -6.14 12.94 -33.69
CA ASN A 113 -4.97 12.21 -34.18
C ASN A 113 -5.33 10.75 -34.58
N PRO A 114 -6.08 10.55 -35.69
CA PRO A 114 -6.67 9.25 -36.03
C PRO A 114 -5.66 8.12 -36.25
N ASN A 115 -4.41 8.45 -36.61
CA ASN A 115 -3.37 7.46 -36.91
C ASN A 115 -2.53 7.05 -35.68
N MET A 116 -2.69 7.69 -34.52
CA MET A 116 -1.80 7.48 -33.36
C MET A 116 -2.35 6.50 -32.32
N LEU A 117 -3.65 6.55 -32.02
CA LEU A 117 -4.27 5.72 -30.98
C LEU A 117 -5.21 4.68 -31.62
N ALA A 118 -4.63 3.69 -32.29
CA ALA A 118 -5.39 2.67 -33.02
C ALA A 118 -6.08 1.63 -32.11
N CYS A 119 -5.52 1.35 -30.93
CA CYS A 119 -5.99 0.31 -30.02
C CYS A 119 -6.72 0.97 -28.85
N ARG A 120 -8.06 0.86 -28.82
CA ARG A 120 -8.88 1.40 -27.72
C ARG A 120 -8.75 0.57 -26.45
N GLU A 121 -8.34 -0.67 -26.61
CA GLU A 121 -8.21 -1.66 -25.56
C GLU A 121 -7.07 -1.32 -24.59
N ILE A 122 -6.13 -0.46 -24.99
CA ILE A 122 -5.03 0.01 -24.15
C ILE A 122 -5.31 1.37 -23.48
N TRP A 123 -6.53 1.92 -23.60
CA TRP A 123 -6.86 3.25 -23.08
C TRP A 123 -7.08 3.28 -21.57
N LYS A 124 -5.97 3.21 -20.83
CA LYS A 124 -5.90 3.32 -19.37
C LYS A 124 -4.76 4.24 -18.97
N LEU A 125 -4.85 4.77 -17.76
CA LEU A 125 -3.70 5.39 -17.09
C LEU A 125 -2.83 4.29 -16.47
N HIS A 126 -1.60 4.16 -16.94
CA HIS A 126 -0.63 3.21 -16.43
C HIS A 126 0.14 3.89 -15.30
N ILE A 127 -0.02 3.40 -14.08
CA ILE A 127 0.59 4.00 -12.89
C ILE A 127 1.78 3.13 -12.51
N LEU A 128 2.98 3.69 -12.64
CA LEU A 128 4.24 3.07 -12.25
C LEU A 128 4.42 3.13 -10.74
N VAL A 129 4.71 1.98 -10.15
CA VAL A 129 4.85 1.80 -8.71
C VAL A 129 6.17 1.08 -8.40
N PRO A 130 7.33 1.77 -8.52
CA PRO A 130 8.63 1.20 -8.16
C PRO A 130 8.72 0.95 -6.65
N LEU A 131 8.92 -0.30 -6.24
CA LEU A 131 9.06 -0.66 -4.82
C LEU A 131 10.33 -0.09 -4.18
N SER A 132 11.33 0.28 -4.98
CA SER A 132 12.51 1.02 -4.53
C SER A 132 12.17 2.45 -4.08
N CYS A 133 11.04 2.99 -4.53
CA CYS A 133 10.66 4.41 -4.51
C CYS A 133 11.66 5.30 -5.26
N ASP A 134 12.46 4.73 -6.15
CA ASP A 134 13.29 5.53 -7.06
C ASP A 134 12.42 6.03 -8.21
N ILE A 135 12.33 7.35 -8.36
CA ILE A 135 11.40 8.00 -9.28
C ILE A 135 12.16 9.02 -10.09
N TYR A 136 11.99 8.91 -11.40
CA TYR A 136 12.55 9.85 -12.35
C TYR A 136 11.49 10.91 -12.68
N ASP A 137 11.90 12.18 -12.65
CA ASP A 137 11.06 13.30 -13.12
C ASP A 137 10.82 13.21 -14.63
N ASP A 138 11.74 12.60 -15.36
CA ASP A 138 11.75 12.49 -16.80
C ASP A 138 11.88 11.02 -17.21
N LEU A 139 10.79 10.47 -17.75
CA LEU A 139 10.74 9.07 -18.20
C LEU A 139 11.68 8.76 -19.36
N GLU A 140 12.04 9.76 -20.19
CA GLU A 140 12.99 9.57 -21.29
C GLU A 140 14.42 9.35 -20.76
N LYS A 141 14.72 9.82 -19.54
CA LYS A 141 15.98 9.56 -18.84
C LYS A 141 15.99 8.23 -18.10
N ALA A 142 14.82 7.76 -17.66
CA ALA A 142 14.69 6.45 -17.02
C ALA A 142 14.96 5.33 -18.05
N ASP A 143 14.49 5.50 -19.29
CA ASP A 143 14.66 4.53 -20.37
C ASP A 143 14.53 5.19 -21.74
N SER A 144 15.58 5.09 -22.58
CA SER A 144 15.59 5.76 -23.89
C SER A 144 14.62 5.19 -24.93
N ASN A 145 13.98 4.04 -24.65
CA ASN A 145 12.90 3.51 -25.49
C ASN A 145 11.55 4.21 -25.22
N ILE A 146 11.46 4.99 -24.15
CA ILE A 146 10.28 5.78 -23.80
C ILE A 146 10.51 7.20 -24.33
N GLN A 147 9.57 7.69 -25.14
CA GLN A 147 9.64 9.01 -25.74
C GLN A 147 8.37 9.79 -25.45
N TYR A 148 8.52 11.05 -25.03
CA TYR A 148 7.39 11.93 -24.85
C TYR A 148 6.71 12.21 -26.19
N LEU A 149 5.38 12.11 -26.22
CA LEU A 149 4.61 12.34 -27.44
C LEU A 149 3.82 13.65 -27.39
N ALA A 150 2.95 13.78 -26.39
CA ALA A 150 2.06 14.93 -26.23
C ALA A 150 1.37 14.92 -24.87
N ASP A 151 0.76 16.03 -24.50
CA ASP A 151 -0.17 16.08 -23.36
C ASP A 151 -1.59 15.72 -23.80
N LEU A 152 -2.30 14.99 -22.93
CA LEU A 152 -3.75 14.80 -23.07
C LEU A 152 -4.51 16.09 -22.70
N PRO A 153 -5.74 16.27 -23.21
CA PRO A 153 -6.60 17.39 -22.84
C PRO A 153 -6.69 17.59 -21.32
N GLU A 154 -6.49 18.84 -20.89
CA GLU A 154 -6.42 19.17 -19.47
C GLU A 154 -7.77 19.02 -18.77
N THR A 155 -7.75 18.52 -17.54
CA THR A 155 -8.89 18.57 -16.65
C THR A 155 -8.76 19.77 -15.71
N THR A 156 -9.75 20.67 -15.71
CA THR A 156 -9.76 21.84 -14.82
C THR A 156 -10.91 21.80 -13.81
N LEU A 157 -10.61 22.06 -12.53
CA LEU A 157 -11.58 22.06 -11.43
C LEU A 157 -11.20 23.07 -10.34
N THR A 158 -12.18 23.67 -9.68
CA THR A 158 -11.93 24.50 -8.48
C THR A 158 -11.96 23.61 -7.24
N ARG A 159 -10.87 23.57 -6.45
CA ARG A 159 -10.77 22.73 -5.24
C ARG A 159 -9.93 23.38 -4.15
N ALA A 160 -10.33 23.18 -2.89
CA ALA A 160 -9.61 23.65 -1.71
C ALA A 160 -9.19 25.13 -1.80
N GLY A 161 -10.09 26.00 -2.26
CA GLY A 161 -9.83 27.44 -2.46
C GLY A 161 -9.03 27.80 -3.72
N THR A 162 -8.47 26.82 -4.43
CA THR A 162 -7.75 27.04 -5.69
C THR A 162 -8.73 27.02 -6.86
N LYS A 163 -8.92 28.18 -7.51
CA LYS A 163 -9.74 28.30 -8.73
C LYS A 163 -8.99 27.70 -9.92
N LYS A 164 -9.70 26.97 -10.78
CA LYS A 164 -9.16 26.39 -12.04
C LYS A 164 -7.87 25.57 -11.83
N ARG A 165 -7.82 24.72 -10.81
CA ARG A 165 -6.73 23.75 -10.65
C ARG A 165 -6.69 22.82 -11.86
N VAL A 166 -5.52 22.68 -12.46
CA VAL A 166 -5.27 21.91 -13.68
C VAL A 166 -4.70 20.54 -13.33
N TYR A 167 -5.19 19.51 -14.00
CA TYR A 167 -4.68 18.15 -13.98
C TYR A 167 -4.29 17.77 -15.41
N LYS A 168 -3.03 17.38 -15.61
CA LYS A 168 -2.45 17.03 -16.91
C LYS A 168 -1.94 15.60 -16.87
N HIS A 169 -1.96 14.94 -18.01
CA HIS A 169 -1.37 13.62 -18.19
C HIS A 169 -0.62 13.62 -19.50
N SER A 170 0.52 12.93 -19.51
CA SER A 170 1.39 12.84 -20.67
C SER A 170 1.18 11.51 -21.38
N LEU A 171 1.17 11.56 -22.70
CA LEU A 171 1.16 10.41 -23.59
C LEU A 171 2.60 10.14 -24.03
N TYR A 172 3.00 8.88 -23.96
CA TYR A 172 4.33 8.43 -24.36
C TYR A 172 4.23 7.41 -25.48
N ALA A 173 5.27 7.41 -26.32
CA ALA A 173 5.52 6.40 -27.32
C ALA A 173 6.64 5.47 -26.80
N ILE A 174 6.40 4.17 -26.81
CA ILE A 174 7.34 3.15 -26.34
C ILE A 174 7.73 2.27 -27.51
N ARG A 175 9.04 2.22 -27.78
CA ARG A 175 9.60 1.45 -28.90
C ARG A 175 9.73 -0.03 -28.53
N ASP A 176 9.19 -0.88 -29.41
CA ASP A 176 9.21 -2.34 -29.35
C ASP A 176 9.76 -2.87 -30.68
N GLU A 177 11.09 -2.96 -30.79
CA GLU A 177 11.81 -3.26 -32.04
C GLU A 177 11.43 -2.28 -33.17
N ASP A 178 10.56 -2.72 -34.09
CA ASP A 178 10.04 -1.97 -35.25
C ASP A 178 8.61 -1.43 -35.03
N LYS A 179 8.01 -1.68 -33.86
CA LYS A 179 6.66 -1.24 -33.51
C LYS A 179 6.70 -0.13 -32.46
N LEU A 180 5.68 0.71 -32.50
CA LEU A 180 5.51 1.82 -31.55
C LEU A 180 4.19 1.64 -30.80
N TRP A 181 4.28 1.61 -29.47
CA TRP A 181 3.13 1.54 -28.58
C TRP A 181 2.88 2.89 -27.95
N HIS A 182 1.62 3.28 -27.79
CA HIS A 182 1.26 4.55 -27.19
C HIS A 182 0.48 4.33 -25.91
N CYS A 183 0.91 4.94 -24.81
CA CYS A 183 0.22 4.84 -23.53
C CYS A 183 0.34 6.11 -22.69
N ALA A 184 -0.70 6.40 -21.91
CA ALA A 184 -0.62 7.37 -20.83
C ALA A 184 0.00 6.67 -19.62
N VAL A 185 1.14 7.18 -19.16
CA VAL A 185 1.91 6.61 -18.04
C VAL A 185 2.43 7.69 -17.12
N GLU A 186 2.41 7.43 -15.81
CA GLU A 186 2.90 8.32 -14.77
C GLU A 186 3.39 7.52 -13.54
N TYR A 187 4.25 8.12 -12.72
CA TYR A 187 4.62 7.54 -11.43
C TYR A 187 3.56 7.82 -10.36
N ALA A 188 3.38 6.87 -9.44
CA ALA A 188 2.63 7.10 -8.21
C ALA A 188 3.37 8.11 -7.32
N THR A 189 2.96 9.38 -7.38
CA THR A 189 3.58 10.49 -6.66
C THR A 189 3.82 10.25 -5.15
N PRO A 190 2.94 9.54 -4.38
CA PRO A 190 3.20 9.30 -2.97
C PRO A 190 4.48 8.52 -2.66
N LEU A 191 5.00 7.75 -3.62
CA LEU A 191 6.27 7.04 -3.45
C LEU A 191 7.45 8.03 -3.33
N GLN A 192 7.38 9.20 -4.00
CA GLN A 192 8.40 10.26 -3.84
C GLN A 192 8.42 10.78 -2.40
N THR A 193 7.24 10.87 -1.77
CA THR A 193 7.13 11.25 -0.36
C THR A 193 7.79 10.22 0.53
N LEU A 194 7.55 8.92 0.30
CA LEU A 194 8.21 7.85 1.06
C LEU A 194 9.73 7.87 0.88
N TYR A 195 10.21 8.15 -0.33
CA TYR A 195 11.64 8.33 -0.60
C TYR A 195 12.19 9.51 0.19
N ALA A 196 11.59 10.69 0.07
CA ALA A 196 12.03 11.90 0.78
C ALA A 196 12.03 11.72 2.31
N MET A 197 11.00 11.08 2.87
CA MET A 197 10.97 10.73 4.29
C MET A 197 12.15 9.85 4.70
N SER A 198 12.60 8.93 3.85
CA SER A 198 13.75 8.07 4.15
C SER A 198 15.11 8.77 4.05
N GLN A 199 15.16 9.93 3.40
CA GLN A 199 16.36 10.77 3.31
C GLN A 199 16.43 11.81 4.43
N ASP A 200 15.32 12.08 5.12
CA ASP A 200 15.25 13.06 6.20
C ASP A 200 15.48 12.38 7.55
N GLU A 201 16.59 12.70 8.20
CA GLU A 201 16.96 12.16 9.52
C GLU A 201 15.91 12.45 10.59
N CYS A 202 15.10 13.51 10.44
CA CYS A 202 14.06 13.88 11.40
C CYS A 202 12.83 12.95 11.34
N ALA A 203 12.65 12.19 10.26
CA ALA A 203 11.48 11.34 10.07
C ALA A 203 11.56 10.01 10.81
N ALA A 204 12.76 9.60 11.27
CA ALA A 204 13.02 8.28 11.85
C ALA A 204 12.44 7.14 10.98
N PHE A 205 12.75 7.20 9.68
CA PHE A 205 12.18 6.33 8.65
C PHE A 205 13.31 5.69 7.82
N SER A 206 13.56 4.41 8.05
CA SER A 206 14.67 3.69 7.39
C SER A 206 14.37 3.30 5.95
N ARG A 207 15.37 2.78 5.23
CA ARG A 207 15.19 2.21 3.88
C ARG A 207 14.31 0.96 3.92
N GLU A 208 14.43 0.18 4.99
CA GLU A 208 13.62 -1.01 5.25
C GLU A 208 12.16 -0.60 5.50
N ASP A 209 11.92 0.40 6.35
CA ASP A 209 10.58 0.95 6.59
C ASP A 209 9.97 1.50 5.30
N ARG A 210 10.78 2.17 4.45
CA ARG A 210 10.34 2.65 3.15
C ARG A 210 9.82 1.53 2.26
N LEU A 211 10.58 0.43 2.16
CA LEU A 211 10.18 -0.72 1.33
C LEU A 211 8.90 -1.36 1.87
N GLU A 212 8.77 -1.51 3.19
CA GLU A 212 7.55 -2.04 3.82
C GLU A 212 6.34 -1.14 3.58
N GLN A 213 6.48 0.18 3.79
CA GLN A 213 5.40 1.13 3.53
C GLN A 213 5.06 1.23 2.04
N ALA A 214 6.03 1.09 1.12
CA ALA A 214 5.76 1.06 -0.32
C ALA A 214 4.90 -0.16 -0.70
N LYS A 215 5.23 -1.35 -0.20
CA LYS A 215 4.42 -2.57 -0.40
C LYS A 215 3.02 -2.40 0.20
N LEU A 216 2.93 -1.86 1.41
CA LEU A 216 1.66 -1.61 2.09
C LEU A 216 0.81 -0.57 1.34
N PHE A 217 1.44 0.44 0.76
CA PHE A 217 0.80 1.45 -0.10
C PHE A 217 0.19 0.78 -1.34
N CYS A 218 0.96 -0.07 -2.03
CA CYS A 218 0.47 -0.82 -3.20
C CYS A 218 -0.78 -1.63 -2.85
N ARG A 219 -0.68 -2.49 -1.82
CA ARG A 219 -1.77 -3.35 -1.36
C ARG A 219 -3.01 -2.54 -0.98
N THR A 220 -2.82 -1.45 -0.23
CA THR A 220 -3.92 -0.58 0.19
C THR A 220 -4.57 0.12 -1.01
N LEU A 221 -3.77 0.61 -1.96
CA LEU A 221 -4.28 1.29 -3.14
C LEU A 221 -5.07 0.34 -4.04
N GLU A 222 -4.58 -0.89 -4.24
CA GLU A 222 -5.29 -1.96 -4.95
C GLU A 222 -6.64 -2.26 -4.31
N GLU A 223 -6.68 -2.41 -2.97
CA GLU A 223 -7.92 -2.64 -2.23
C GLU A 223 -8.93 -1.49 -2.42
N ILE A 224 -8.46 -0.24 -2.34
CA ILE A 224 -9.28 0.95 -2.53
C ILE A 224 -9.84 0.99 -3.96
N LEU A 225 -8.99 0.79 -4.96
CA LEU A 225 -9.39 0.89 -6.37
C LEU A 225 -10.29 -0.27 -6.79
N ARG A 226 -10.10 -1.49 -6.26
CA ARG A 226 -11.01 -2.62 -6.44
C ARG A 226 -12.42 -2.34 -5.90
N GLY A 227 -12.51 -1.54 -4.83
CA GLY A 227 -13.79 -1.07 -4.29
C GLY A 227 -14.44 0.07 -5.10
N SER A 228 -13.74 0.67 -6.07
CA SER A 228 -14.20 1.85 -6.80
C SER A 228 -14.79 1.52 -8.17
N LYS A 229 -16.13 1.62 -8.26
CA LYS A 229 -16.85 1.44 -9.53
C LYS A 229 -16.49 2.49 -10.58
N GLU A 230 -16.25 3.73 -10.15
CA GLU A 230 -15.95 4.86 -11.04
C GLU A 230 -14.56 4.74 -11.70
N CYS A 231 -13.62 4.08 -11.04
CA CYS A 231 -12.26 3.88 -11.53
C CYS A 231 -12.08 2.56 -12.29
N THR A 232 -13.08 1.67 -12.27
CA THR A 232 -12.97 0.34 -12.88
C THR A 232 -12.64 0.45 -14.37
N GLY A 233 -11.61 -0.27 -14.83
CA GLY A 233 -11.22 -0.32 -16.24
C GLY A 233 -10.55 0.95 -16.79
N THR A 234 -10.18 1.91 -15.94
CA THR A 234 -9.56 3.19 -16.38
C THR A 234 -8.07 3.31 -16.00
N TYR A 235 -7.55 2.36 -15.23
CA TYR A 235 -6.16 2.35 -14.76
C TYR A 235 -5.54 0.96 -14.88
N ARG A 236 -4.21 0.90 -14.86
CA ARG A 236 -3.40 -0.31 -14.66
C ARG A 236 -2.26 0.04 -13.71
N LEU A 237 -2.15 -0.69 -12.60
CA LEU A 237 -0.97 -0.56 -11.72
C LEU A 237 0.15 -1.44 -12.28
N ILE A 238 1.34 -0.88 -12.38
CA ILE A 238 2.58 -1.55 -12.80
C ILE A 238 3.51 -1.51 -11.60
N VAL A 239 3.42 -2.54 -10.76
CA VAL A 239 4.24 -2.68 -9.55
C VAL A 239 5.47 -3.49 -9.91
N TYR A 240 6.65 -2.90 -9.73
CA TYR A 240 7.91 -3.58 -10.07
C TYR A 240 9.00 -3.30 -9.03
N LYS A 241 9.99 -4.19 -9.02
CA LYS A 241 11.25 -4.00 -8.33
C LYS A 241 12.34 -4.00 -9.39
N GLU A 242 13.13 -2.94 -9.44
CA GLU A 242 14.26 -2.86 -10.37
C GLU A 242 15.22 -4.04 -10.13
N PRO A 243 15.75 -4.65 -11.20
CA PRO A 243 16.75 -5.69 -11.07
C PRO A 243 18.00 -5.13 -10.37
N GLY A 244 18.69 -5.99 -9.61
CA GLY A 244 19.91 -5.58 -8.90
C GLY A 244 21.08 -5.24 -9.83
N GLU A 245 21.05 -5.76 -11.05
CA GLU A 245 21.95 -5.39 -12.15
C GLU A 245 21.22 -4.42 -13.07
N ALA A 246 21.95 -3.43 -13.61
CA ALA A 246 21.40 -2.43 -14.50
C ALA A 246 21.03 -3.06 -15.86
N GLU A 247 19.88 -3.71 -15.91
CA GLU A 247 19.28 -4.16 -17.16
C GLU A 247 18.87 -2.93 -17.99
N THR A 248 19.53 -2.76 -19.13
CA THR A 248 19.16 -1.72 -20.09
C THR A 248 17.73 -1.93 -20.55
N HIS A 249 16.96 -0.84 -20.56
CA HIS A 249 15.59 -0.82 -21.06
C HIS A 249 14.57 -1.67 -20.29
N PHE A 250 14.83 -1.94 -19.00
CA PHE A 250 13.91 -2.71 -18.15
C PHE A 250 12.51 -2.08 -18.11
N LEU A 251 12.42 -0.76 -17.89
CA LEU A 251 11.14 -0.07 -17.67
C LEU A 251 10.23 -0.12 -18.91
N SER A 252 10.77 0.14 -20.10
CA SER A 252 10.01 0.05 -21.36
C SER A 252 9.50 -1.36 -21.60
N ARG A 253 10.33 -2.39 -21.34
CA ARG A 253 9.92 -3.81 -21.44
C ARG A 253 8.80 -4.15 -20.47
N GLU A 254 8.90 -3.67 -19.23
CA GLU A 254 7.87 -3.90 -18.21
C GLU A 254 6.54 -3.25 -18.61
N ILE A 255 6.57 -2.00 -19.08
CA ILE A 255 5.35 -1.33 -19.57
C ILE A 255 4.77 -2.07 -20.78
N LEU A 256 5.60 -2.46 -21.75
CA LEU A 256 5.17 -3.22 -22.92
C LEU A 256 4.51 -4.53 -22.52
N TRP A 257 5.08 -5.28 -21.57
CA TRP A 257 4.48 -6.51 -21.07
C TRP A 257 3.06 -6.30 -20.53
N HIS A 258 2.85 -5.24 -19.73
CA HIS A 258 1.53 -4.88 -19.24
C HIS A 258 0.56 -4.44 -20.35
N LEU A 259 1.04 -3.71 -21.36
CA LEU A 259 0.23 -3.28 -22.51
C LEU A 259 -0.22 -4.49 -23.36
N TRP A 260 0.69 -5.42 -23.61
CA TRP A 260 0.40 -6.69 -24.30
C TRP A 260 -0.63 -7.51 -23.53
N GLN A 261 -0.42 -7.70 -22.23
CA GLN A 261 -1.35 -8.45 -21.37
C GLN A 261 -2.75 -7.82 -21.40
N GLN A 262 -2.85 -6.49 -21.26
CA GLN A 262 -4.12 -5.78 -21.30
C GLN A 262 -4.86 -5.99 -22.62
N ARG A 263 -4.15 -5.91 -23.75
CA ARG A 263 -4.75 -6.15 -25.07
C ARG A 263 -5.31 -7.57 -25.18
N HIS A 264 -4.60 -8.58 -24.65
CA HIS A 264 -5.07 -9.96 -24.66
C HIS A 264 -6.29 -10.19 -23.75
N GLU A 265 -6.29 -9.62 -22.54
CA GLU A 265 -7.41 -9.70 -21.60
C GLU A 265 -8.69 -9.12 -22.20
N GLU A 266 -8.60 -7.97 -22.89
CA GLU A 266 -9.77 -7.32 -23.48
C GLU A 266 -10.27 -8.02 -24.76
N TYR A 267 -9.37 -8.59 -25.56
CA TYR A 267 -9.74 -9.38 -26.74
C TYR A 267 -10.47 -10.68 -26.35
N ALA A 268 -10.00 -11.36 -25.30
CA ALA A 268 -10.65 -12.58 -24.78
C ALA A 268 -12.06 -12.32 -24.22
N VAL A 269 -12.31 -11.14 -23.66
CA VAL A 269 -13.65 -10.72 -23.19
C VAL A 269 -14.61 -10.45 -24.36
N TYR A 270 -14.11 -10.05 -25.52
CA TYR A 270 -14.92 -9.79 -26.72
C TYR A 270 -15.29 -11.07 -27.49
N GLU A 271 -14.46 -12.13 -27.43
CA GLU A 271 -14.73 -13.42 -28.08
C GLU A 271 -15.53 -14.41 -27.20
N GLY A 272 -15.77 -14.09 -25.92
CA GLY A 272 -16.56 -14.91 -24.99
C GLY A 272 -17.90 -14.28 -24.61
N ASN A 273 -19.00 -15.05 -24.71
CA ASN A 273 -20.32 -14.74 -24.12
C ASN A 273 -20.19 -14.32 -22.61
N PRO A 274 -21.16 -13.57 -22.04
CA PRO A 274 -20.94 -12.77 -20.83
C PRO A 274 -20.55 -13.64 -19.63
N PRO A 275 -19.56 -13.23 -18.81
CA PRO A 275 -19.08 -14.09 -17.75
C PRO A 275 -20.03 -14.05 -16.54
N HIS A 276 -20.51 -15.24 -16.18
CA HIS A 276 -20.82 -15.56 -14.79
C HIS A 276 -19.61 -15.22 -13.93
N SER A 277 -19.84 -14.47 -12.85
CA SER A 277 -18.87 -14.11 -11.83
C SER A 277 -18.23 -15.35 -11.19
N PRO A 278 -16.89 -15.52 -11.26
CA PRO A 278 -16.16 -16.34 -10.32
C PRO A 278 -15.46 -15.43 -9.30
N SER A 279 -15.85 -15.55 -8.05
CA SER A 279 -15.09 -15.02 -6.91
C SER A 279 -13.76 -15.75 -6.81
N VAL A 280 -12.67 -15.10 -7.25
CA VAL A 280 -11.31 -15.56 -6.89
C VAL A 280 -10.96 -14.91 -5.56
N SER A 281 -11.20 -15.65 -4.48
CA SER A 281 -10.54 -15.40 -3.20
C SER A 281 -9.06 -15.78 -3.36
N VAL A 282 -8.19 -14.78 -3.42
CA VAL A 282 -6.74 -15.02 -3.31
C VAL A 282 -6.46 -15.33 -1.85
N SER A 283 -6.21 -16.61 -1.58
CA SER A 283 -5.72 -17.12 -0.29
C SER A 283 -4.30 -16.59 -0.05
N SER A 284 -4.01 -16.25 1.20
CA SER A 284 -2.86 -15.46 1.68
C SER A 284 -1.51 -16.18 1.68
N THR A 285 -1.24 -17.07 0.73
CA THR A 285 0.05 -17.76 0.65
C THR A 285 0.42 -17.98 -0.82
N GLU A 286 1.67 -17.67 -1.17
CA GLU A 286 2.33 -17.85 -2.48
C GLU A 286 2.23 -16.70 -3.49
N LEU A 287 3.01 -15.64 -3.22
CA LEU A 287 3.72 -14.91 -4.28
C LEU A 287 4.93 -15.74 -4.68
N ASN A 288 4.80 -16.59 -5.69
CA ASN A 288 5.90 -17.37 -6.26
C ASN A 288 6.82 -16.44 -7.08
N LEU A 289 7.84 -15.90 -6.41
CA LEU A 289 9.05 -15.39 -7.05
C LEU A 289 9.86 -16.60 -7.53
N GLN A 290 10.05 -16.73 -8.85
CA GLN A 290 10.95 -17.73 -9.43
C GLN A 290 12.38 -17.45 -8.96
N ILE A 291 12.83 -18.21 -7.96
CA ILE A 291 14.22 -18.26 -7.52
C ILE A 291 14.92 -19.34 -8.37
N SER A 292 16.03 -18.95 -9.00
CA SER A 292 16.93 -19.83 -9.73
C SER A 292 17.35 -21.02 -8.86
N VAL A 293 17.21 -22.23 -9.42
CA VAL A 293 17.59 -23.50 -8.77
C VAL A 293 19.12 -23.58 -8.71
N SER A 294 19.74 -22.94 -7.73
CA SER A 294 21.17 -23.13 -7.45
C SER A 294 21.57 -23.08 -5.97
N ASP A 295 20.66 -22.79 -5.04
CA ASP A 295 20.97 -22.72 -3.60
C ASP A 295 20.00 -23.55 -2.74
N LEU A 296 19.96 -24.87 -2.91
CA LEU A 296 19.42 -25.78 -1.88
C LEU A 296 20.57 -26.50 -1.17
N PRO A 297 20.55 -26.59 0.18
CA PRO A 297 21.58 -27.31 0.91
C PRO A 297 21.48 -28.82 0.66
N GLN A 298 22.61 -29.46 0.36
CA GLN A 298 22.70 -30.91 0.20
C GLN A 298 22.48 -31.65 1.53
N PRO A 299 21.82 -32.82 1.52
CA PRO A 299 21.64 -33.63 2.71
C PRO A 299 22.97 -34.23 3.21
N LEU A 300 23.13 -34.25 4.53
CA LEU A 300 24.25 -34.87 5.24
C LEU A 300 24.36 -36.37 4.89
N ARG A 301 25.55 -36.79 4.43
CA ARG A 301 25.91 -38.21 4.32
C ARG A 301 25.90 -38.83 5.72
N SER A 302 25.16 -39.92 5.90
CA SER A 302 25.43 -40.85 7.01
C SER A 302 26.52 -41.83 6.57
N ASP A 303 27.71 -41.68 7.15
CA ASP A 303 28.68 -42.78 7.16
C ASP A 303 28.29 -43.73 8.30
N CYS A 304 27.80 -44.92 7.93
CA CYS A 304 27.98 -46.23 8.57
C CYS A 304 27.09 -47.27 7.89
#